data_AF-A0A9P5CLT1-F1
#
_entry.id   AF-A0A9P5CLT1-F1
#
_cell.length_a   1.000
_cell.length_b   1.000
_cell.length_c   1.000
_cell.angle_alpha   90.00
_cell.angle_beta   90.00
_cell.angle_gamma   90.00
#
_symmetry.space_group_name_H-M   'P 1'
#
loop_
_entity.id
_entity.type
_entity.pdbx_description
1 polymer ?
#
loop_
_entity_poly.entity_id
_entity_poly.type
_entity_poly.pdbx_seq_one_letter_code
_entity_poly.pdbx_strand_id
1 'polypeptide(L)'
;MTSDRRPRAFKIRFPAIDAYFSGTGDMFGALMVVRMREAVTSSPDASSLGTTASWLSPDDVSAPDLPLAQAAEKVLASMHEVLDATCEGMKAEVARVEAAAAEAGALDEKRMHLARSKAAELRLVRHLGSLRDPKVEFKAQKM
;
A
#
# COMPACT_ATOMS: atom_id res chain seq x y z
N MET A 1 -16.82 -15.87 -2.58
CA MET A 1 -18.22 -16.23 -2.28
C MET A 1 -18.27 -17.74 -2.21
N THR A 2 -19.00 -18.29 -1.25
CA THR A 2 -19.16 -19.75 -1.09
C THR A 2 -20.23 -20.29 -2.05
N SER A 3 -20.32 -21.61 -2.19
CA SER A 3 -21.27 -22.29 -3.08
C SER A 3 -22.73 -21.98 -2.70
N ASP A 4 -23.00 -21.74 -1.42
CA ASP A 4 -24.29 -21.29 -0.87
C ASP A 4 -24.51 -19.77 -1.00
N ARG A 5 -23.69 -19.09 -1.80
CA ARG A 5 -23.79 -17.66 -2.13
C ARG A 5 -23.51 -16.71 -0.97
N ARG A 6 -22.83 -17.16 0.10
CA ARG A 6 -22.46 -16.29 1.20
C ARG A 6 -21.17 -15.50 0.90
N PRO A 7 -21.11 -14.20 1.25
CA PRO A 7 -19.90 -13.42 1.13
C PRO A 7 -18.88 -13.86 2.18
N ARG A 8 -17.59 -13.77 1.82
CA ARG A 8 -16.45 -13.99 2.73
C ARG A 8 -15.72 -12.67 2.91
N ALA A 9 -16.31 -11.78 3.71
CA ALA A 9 -15.75 -10.46 3.98
C ALA A 9 -14.61 -10.56 5.01
N PHE A 10 -13.61 -9.71 4.83
CA PHE A 10 -12.50 -9.55 5.77
C PHE A 10 -12.22 -8.06 5.98
N LYS A 11 -11.60 -7.75 7.11
CA LYS A 11 -11.19 -6.39 7.48
C LYS A 11 -9.70 -6.39 7.82
N ILE A 12 -8.98 -5.38 7.34
CA ILE A 12 -7.62 -5.10 7.78
C ILE A 12 -7.63 -3.76 8.53
N ARG A 13 -6.91 -3.69 9.65
CA ARG A 13 -6.72 -2.45 10.42
C ARG A 13 -5.25 -2.07 10.35
N PHE A 14 -4.98 -0.81 10.07
CA PHE A 14 -3.65 -0.23 10.00
C PHE A 14 -3.71 1.21 10.55
N PRO A 15 -2.61 1.75 11.10
CA PRO A 15 -2.58 3.10 11.64
C PRO A 15 -2.71 4.14 10.52
N ALA A 16 -3.42 5.23 10.82
CA ALA A 16 -3.47 6.39 9.94
C ALA A 16 -2.14 7.16 9.99
N ILE A 17 -1.64 7.58 8.83
CA ILE A 17 -0.48 8.48 8.73
C ILE A 17 -1.04 9.88 8.53
N ASP A 18 -0.71 10.80 9.43
CA ASP A 18 -1.16 12.19 9.39
C ASP A 18 -0.36 13.01 8.37
N ALA A 19 -0.60 12.72 7.09
CA ALA A 19 0.00 13.42 5.97
C ALA A 19 -0.89 13.32 4.73
N TYR A 20 -0.84 14.36 3.89
CA TYR A 20 -1.47 14.33 2.58
C TYR A 20 -0.53 13.67 1.57
N PHE A 21 -1.04 12.67 0.85
CA PHE A 21 -0.29 11.97 -0.19
C PHE A 21 -1.09 11.99 -1.50
N SER A 22 -0.41 12.23 -2.61
CA SER A 22 -1.00 12.13 -3.95
C SER A 22 -0.65 10.79 -4.60
N GLY A 23 -1.59 10.16 -5.30
CA GLY A 23 -1.36 8.91 -6.05
C GLY A 23 -1.43 7.60 -5.24
N THR A 24 -1.91 7.64 -3.99
CA THR A 24 -2.04 6.44 -3.14
C THR A 24 -3.06 5.43 -3.68
N GLY A 25 -4.15 5.91 -4.28
CA GLY A 25 -5.15 5.06 -4.94
C GLY A 25 -4.60 4.32 -6.15
N ASP A 26 -3.85 5.03 -7.01
CA ASP A 26 -3.20 4.42 -8.18
C ASP A 26 -2.18 3.36 -7.75
N MET A 27 -1.39 3.66 -6.71
CA MET A 27 -0.45 2.72 -6.12
C MET A 27 -1.17 1.46 -5.58
N PHE A 28 -2.25 1.63 -4.82
CA PHE A 28 -3.04 0.52 -4.30
C PHE A 28 -3.57 -0.36 -5.44
N GLY A 29 -4.19 0.24 -6.45
CA GLY A 29 -4.76 -0.48 -7.60
C GLY A 29 -3.69 -1.25 -8.38
N ALA A 30 -2.56 -0.60 -8.70
CA ALA A 30 -1.47 -1.23 -9.43
C ALA A 30 -0.84 -2.40 -8.66
N LEU A 31 -0.58 -2.21 -7.36
CA LEU A 31 -0.01 -3.27 -6.52
C LEU A 31 -1.00 -4.42 -6.35
N MET A 32 -2.30 -4.15 -6.20
CA MET A 32 -3.30 -5.20 -6.03
C MET A 32 -3.31 -6.19 -7.20
N VAL A 33 -3.21 -5.70 -8.44
CA VAL A 33 -3.16 -6.55 -9.64
C VAL A 33 -1.97 -7.50 -9.59
N VAL A 34 -0.78 -6.99 -9.25
CA VAL A 34 0.45 -7.79 -9.21
C VAL A 34 0.44 -8.75 -8.02
N ARG A 35 0.02 -8.31 -6.83
CA ARG A 35 -0.05 -9.14 -5.62
C ARG A 35 -1.10 -10.23 -5.71
N MET A 36 -2.23 -9.99 -6.39
CA MET A 36 -3.20 -11.04 -6.69
C MET A 36 -2.60 -12.12 -7.58
N ARG A 37 -1.85 -11.73 -8.61
CA ARG A 37 -1.15 -12.69 -9.47
C ARG A 37 -0.12 -13.49 -8.68
N GLU A 38 0.64 -12.81 -7.83
CA GLU A 38 1.63 -13.44 -6.95
C GLU A 38 0.98 -14.45 -5.99
N ALA A 39 -0.16 -14.12 -5.37
CA ALA A 39 -0.89 -15.02 -4.48
C ALA A 39 -1.37 -16.28 -5.22
N VAL A 40 -1.81 -16.13 -6.48
CA VAL A 40 -2.19 -17.26 -7.33
C VAL A 40 -0.97 -18.13 -7.70
N THR A 41 0.15 -17.51 -8.11
CA THR A 41 1.34 -18.26 -8.54
C THR A 41 2.13 -18.89 -7.40
N SER A 42 1.97 -18.38 -6.18
CA SER A 42 2.64 -18.90 -4.97
C SER A 42 1.82 -19.97 -4.24
N SER A 43 0.58 -20.19 -4.66
CA SER A 43 -0.28 -21.23 -4.11
C SER A 43 0.26 -22.62 -4.45
N PRO A 44 0.13 -23.63 -3.56
CA PRO A 44 0.42 -25.03 -3.89
C PRO A 44 -0.28 -25.51 -5.17
N ASP A 45 -1.45 -24.94 -5.48
CA ASP A 45 -2.28 -25.29 -6.63
C ASP A 45 -2.03 -24.42 -7.86
N ALA A 46 -0.93 -23.64 -7.92
CA ALA A 46 -0.66 -22.64 -8.96
C ALA A 46 -0.83 -23.18 -10.40
N SER A 47 -0.48 -24.44 -10.66
CA SER A 47 -0.61 -25.09 -11.97
C SER A 47 -2.07 -25.24 -12.43
N SER A 48 -2.99 -25.51 -11.50
CA SER A 48 -4.42 -25.62 -11.78
C SER A 48 -5.11 -24.25 -11.77
N LEU A 49 -4.71 -23.34 -10.89
CA LEU A 49 -5.29 -22.01 -10.76
C LEU A 49 -5.09 -21.15 -12.03
N GLY A 50 -3.91 -21.24 -12.65
CA GLY A 50 -3.61 -20.47 -13.87
C GLY A 50 -4.35 -20.96 -15.12
N THR A 51 -4.89 -22.17 -15.09
CA THR A 51 -5.52 -22.84 -16.25
C THR A 51 -7.03 -23.02 -16.10
N THR A 52 -7.56 -22.91 -14.89
CA THR A 52 -8.98 -23.08 -14.59
C THR A 52 -9.75 -21.79 -14.83
N ALA A 53 -10.62 -21.78 -15.84
CA ALA A 53 -11.52 -20.66 -16.10
C ALA A 53 -12.50 -20.43 -14.94
N SER A 54 -12.70 -19.17 -14.56
CA SER A 54 -13.65 -18.77 -13.50
C SER A 54 -13.46 -19.50 -12.16
N TRP A 55 -12.21 -19.79 -11.80
CA TRP A 55 -11.88 -20.46 -10.55
C TRP A 55 -12.42 -19.71 -9.31
N LEU A 56 -12.92 -20.46 -8.33
CA LEU A 56 -13.39 -19.97 -7.04
C LEU A 56 -12.73 -20.77 -5.92
N SER A 57 -12.37 -20.08 -4.83
CA SER A 57 -11.81 -20.76 -3.66
C SER A 57 -12.86 -21.69 -3.02
N PRO A 58 -12.48 -22.94 -2.67
CA PRO A 58 -13.33 -23.89 -1.95
C PRO A 58 -14.00 -23.29 -0.70
N ASP A 59 -15.11 -23.90 -0.27
CA ASP A 59 -15.95 -23.36 0.81
C ASP A 59 -15.30 -23.43 2.20
N ASP A 60 -14.34 -24.33 2.39
CA ASP A 60 -13.52 -24.47 3.59
C ASP A 60 -12.44 -23.39 3.72
N VAL A 61 -12.11 -22.68 2.62
CA VAL A 61 -11.18 -21.54 2.66
C VAL A 61 -11.82 -20.36 3.39
N SER A 62 -11.22 -20.00 4.52
CA SER A 62 -11.66 -18.90 5.37
C SER A 62 -11.39 -17.53 4.72
N ALA A 63 -12.09 -16.48 5.16
CA ALA A 63 -11.98 -15.16 4.53
C ALA A 63 -10.55 -14.55 4.56
N PRO A 64 -9.79 -14.63 5.68
CA PRO A 64 -8.38 -14.21 5.71
C PRO A 64 -7.43 -15.05 4.83
N ASP A 65 -7.80 -16.29 4.53
CA ASP A 65 -6.96 -17.20 3.73
C ASP A 65 -7.20 -17.05 2.22
N LEU A 66 -8.13 -16.19 1.82
CA LEU A 66 -8.38 -15.91 0.41
C LEU A 66 -7.15 -15.25 -0.24
N PRO A 67 -6.85 -15.55 -1.51
CA PRO A 67 -5.79 -14.85 -2.26
C PRO A 67 -5.95 -13.33 -2.24
N LEU A 68 -7.20 -12.84 -2.24
CA LEU A 68 -7.52 -11.43 -2.12
C LEU A 68 -7.08 -10.83 -0.77
N ALA A 69 -7.27 -11.55 0.33
CA ALA A 69 -6.85 -11.09 1.65
C ALA A 69 -5.32 -11.04 1.73
N GLN A 70 -4.64 -12.11 1.32
CA GLN A 70 -3.17 -12.18 1.30
C GLN A 70 -2.55 -11.10 0.41
N ALA A 71 -3.13 -10.84 -0.76
CA ALA A 71 -2.70 -9.76 -1.64
C ALA A 71 -2.89 -8.39 -0.97
N ALA A 72 -4.06 -8.14 -0.36
CA ALA A 72 -4.34 -6.89 0.35
C ALA A 72 -3.40 -6.65 1.53
N GLU A 73 -3.03 -7.68 2.29
CA GLU A 73 -2.03 -7.59 3.36
C GLU A 73 -0.68 -7.10 2.82
N LYS A 74 -0.17 -7.70 1.73
CA LYS A 74 1.09 -7.28 1.09
C LYS A 74 1.02 -5.88 0.50
N VAL A 75 -0.10 -5.51 -0.12
CA VAL A 75 -0.29 -4.15 -0.64
C VAL A 75 -0.23 -3.15 0.50
N LEU A 76 -0.98 -3.35 1.58
CA LEU A 76 -1.00 -2.43 2.72
C LEU A 76 0.35 -2.34 3.42
N ALA A 77 1.09 -3.44 3.52
CA ALA A 77 2.45 -3.44 4.02
C ALA A 77 3.39 -2.59 3.14
N SER A 78 3.39 -2.82 1.82
CA SER A 78 4.15 -1.99 0.87
C SER A 78 3.76 -0.51 0.95
N MET A 79 2.47 -0.21 1.02
CA MET A 79 1.99 1.17 1.13
C MET A 79 2.46 1.81 2.42
N HIS A 80 2.32 1.13 3.56
CA HIS A 80 2.67 1.71 4.84
C HIS A 80 4.15 2.07 4.91
N GLU A 81 5.05 1.16 4.51
CA GLU A 81 6.48 1.44 4.49
C GLU A 81 6.85 2.62 3.57
N VAL A 82 6.25 2.68 2.37
CA VAL A 82 6.51 3.78 1.42
C VAL A 82 5.99 5.11 1.96
N LEU A 83 4.79 5.12 2.54
CA LEU A 83 4.16 6.34 3.05
C LEU A 83 4.86 6.85 4.31
N ASP A 84 5.26 5.96 5.20
CA ASP A 84 6.01 6.32 6.41
C ASP A 84 7.38 6.91 6.04
N ALA A 85 8.12 6.26 5.14
CA ALA A 85 9.39 6.78 4.65
C ALA A 85 9.24 8.10 3.86
N THR A 86 8.14 8.26 3.11
CA THR A 86 7.83 9.53 2.42
C THR A 86 7.50 10.64 3.42
N CYS A 87 6.76 10.34 4.49
CA CYS A 87 6.43 11.28 5.56
C CYS A 87 7.69 11.80 6.27
N GLU A 88 8.61 10.90 6.63
CA GLU A 88 9.89 11.28 7.22
C GLU A 88 10.73 12.13 6.26
N GLY A 89 10.77 11.76 4.98
CA GLY A 89 11.42 12.56 3.94
C GLY A 89 10.80 13.95 3.75
N MET A 90 9.47 14.07 3.92
CA MET A 90 8.75 15.33 3.83
C MET A 90 9.06 16.25 5.01
N LYS A 91 9.04 15.73 6.25
CA LYS A 91 9.40 16.48 7.46
C LYS A 91 10.81 17.07 7.35
N ALA A 92 11.77 16.27 6.89
CA ALA A 92 13.14 16.70 6.69
C ALA A 92 13.27 17.81 5.63
N GLU A 93 12.49 17.73 4.55
CA GLU A 93 12.52 18.75 3.49
C GLU A 93 11.89 20.06 3.95
N VAL A 94 10.75 20.01 4.63
CA VAL A 94 10.09 21.20 5.18
C VAL A 94 11.01 21.91 6.17
N ALA A 95 11.63 21.19 7.10
CA ALA A 95 12.58 21.75 8.06
C ALA A 95 13.78 22.42 7.37
N ARG A 96 14.30 21.82 6.28
CA ARG A 96 15.40 22.39 5.50
C ARG A 96 15.01 23.72 4.87
N VAL A 97 13.82 23.80 4.29
CA VAL A 97 13.36 25.02 3.62
C VAL A 97 12.99 26.11 4.62
N GLU A 98 12.41 25.74 5.77
CA GLU A 98 12.14 26.68 6.87
C GLU A 98 13.44 27.29 7.41
N ALA A 99 14.49 26.49 7.61
CA ALA A 99 15.81 26.98 8.02
C ALA A 99 16.41 27.95 6.99
N ALA A 100 16.37 27.58 5.70
CA ALA A 100 16.88 28.44 4.62
C ALA A 100 16.10 29.75 4.50
N ALA A 101 14.79 29.74 4.72
CA ALA A 101 13.95 30.95 4.71
C ALA A 101 14.23 31.86 5.91
N ALA A 102 14.54 31.28 7.08
CA ALA A 102 14.95 32.04 8.26
C ALA A 102 16.29 32.76 8.04
N GLU A 103 17.27 32.10 7.39
CA GLU A 103 18.56 32.71 7.03
C GLU A 103 18.42 33.81 5.96
N ALA A 104 17.51 33.64 5.00
CA ALA A 104 17.29 34.60 3.92
C ALA A 104 16.37 35.78 4.31
N GLY A 105 15.78 35.77 5.51
CA GLY A 105 14.92 36.86 6.01
C GLY A 105 13.59 37.05 5.26
N ALA A 106 13.18 36.10 4.42
CA ALA A 106 11.93 36.18 3.66
C ALA A 106 11.29 34.79 3.48
N LEU A 107 10.14 34.59 4.13
CA LEU A 107 9.24 33.45 3.91
C LEU A 107 8.33 33.76 2.71
N ASP A 108 8.75 33.34 1.51
CA ASP A 108 7.86 33.34 0.34
C ASP A 108 6.84 32.18 0.50
N GLU A 109 5.60 32.52 0.89
CA GLU A 109 4.51 31.56 1.07
C GLU A 109 4.30 30.64 -0.14
N LYS A 110 4.51 31.16 -1.37
CA LYS A 110 4.39 30.35 -2.59
C LYS A 110 5.49 29.29 -2.68
N ARG A 111 6.72 29.64 -2.33
CA ARG A 111 7.84 28.66 -2.25
C ARG A 111 7.54 27.62 -1.19
N MET A 112 6.94 28.03 -0.07
CA MET A 112 6.60 27.07 0.98
C MET A 112 5.50 26.11 0.60
N HIS A 113 4.43 26.61 -0.01
CA HIS A 113 3.39 25.76 -0.57
C HIS A 113 3.96 24.79 -1.61
N LEU A 114 4.80 25.27 -2.54
CA LEU A 114 5.41 24.43 -3.57
C LEU A 114 6.29 23.33 -2.97
N ALA A 115 7.10 23.66 -1.97
CA ALA A 115 7.96 22.70 -1.29
C ALA A 115 7.12 21.62 -0.58
N ARG A 116 6.04 21.99 0.11
CA ARG A 116 5.11 21.05 0.75
C ARG A 116 4.43 20.14 -0.27
N SER A 117 3.94 20.71 -1.38
CA SER A 117 3.30 19.92 -2.45
C SER A 117 4.28 18.93 -3.11
N LYS A 118 5.51 19.35 -3.43
CA LYS A 118 6.54 18.47 -3.99
C LYS A 118 6.99 17.40 -3.02
N ALA A 119 7.04 17.72 -1.72
CA ALA A 119 7.40 16.76 -0.69
C ALA A 119 6.32 15.70 -0.45
N ALA A 120 5.06 16.00 -0.78
CA ALA A 120 3.93 15.06 -0.71
C ALA A 120 3.85 14.06 -1.89
N GLU A 121 4.73 14.18 -2.90
CA GLU A 121 4.82 13.21 -3.99
C GLU A 121 5.49 11.91 -3.52
N LEU A 122 4.91 10.76 -3.88
CA LEU A 122 5.41 9.45 -3.49
C LEU A 122 6.77 9.15 -4.13
N ARG A 123 7.77 8.85 -3.30
CA ARG A 123 9.15 8.57 -3.75
C ARG A 123 9.39 7.08 -4.03
N LEU A 124 8.55 6.47 -4.87
CA LEU A 124 8.54 5.01 -5.10
C LEU A 124 9.89 4.40 -5.47
N VAL A 125 10.66 5.06 -6.34
CA VAL A 125 11.96 4.57 -6.82
C VAL A 125 12.98 4.42 -5.69
N ARG A 126 12.89 5.27 -4.65
CA ARG A 126 13.77 5.18 -3.47
C ARG A 126 13.38 4.05 -2.52
N HIS A 127 12.15 3.54 -2.65
CA HIS A 127 11.55 2.55 -1.76
C HIS A 127 11.15 1.28 -2.52
N LEU A 128 11.89 0.92 -3.58
CA LEU A 128 11.64 -0.31 -4.35
C LEU A 128 11.72 -1.59 -3.49
N GLY A 129 12.51 -1.58 -2.42
CA GLY A 129 12.58 -2.69 -1.46
C GLY A 129 11.21 -2.97 -0.83
N SER A 130 10.57 -1.93 -0.30
CA SER A 130 9.22 -1.99 0.27
C SER A 130 8.16 -2.44 -0.73
N LEU A 131 8.36 -2.16 -2.02
CA LEU A 131 7.46 -2.63 -3.08
C LEU A 131 7.72 -4.08 -3.50
N ARG A 132 8.92 -4.63 -3.29
CA ARG A 132 9.27 -6.01 -3.66
C ARG A 132 8.95 -6.97 -2.53
N ASP A 133 9.53 -6.72 -1.35
CA ASP A 133 9.49 -7.61 -0.19
C ASP A 133 9.08 -6.83 1.08
N PRO A 134 7.81 -6.41 1.18
CA PRO A 134 7.32 -5.69 2.35
C PRO A 134 7.19 -6.61 3.56
N LYS A 135 7.40 -6.06 4.75
CA LYS A 135 7.13 -6.74 6.01
C LYS A 135 5.63 -6.71 6.31
N VAL A 136 4.98 -7.86 6.21
CA VAL A 136 3.53 -7.98 6.43
C VAL A 136 3.19 -7.94 7.91
N GLU A 137 2.83 -6.77 8.41
CA GLU A 137 2.42 -6.55 9.82
C GLU A 137 0.90 -6.47 9.98
N PHE A 138 0.19 -5.98 8.97
CA PHE A 138 -1.27 -5.83 9.00
C PHE A 138 -1.95 -7.07 8.46
N LYS A 139 -2.76 -7.71 9.31
CA LYS A 139 -3.41 -8.98 8.99
C LYS A 139 -4.91 -8.84 8.78
N ALA A 140 -5.42 -9.61 7.83
CA ALA A 140 -6.84 -9.76 7.57
C ALA A 140 -7.53 -10.48 8.73
N GLN A 141 -8.64 -9.91 9.17
CA GLN A 141 -9.48 -10.45 10.22
C GLN A 141 -10.83 -10.79 9.63
N LYS A 142 -11.39 -11.93 10.04
CA LYS A 142 -12.76 -12.29 9.73
C LYS A 142 -13.71 -11.22 10.29
N MET A 143 -14.68 -10.80 9.47
CA MET A 143 -15.75 -9.89 9.87
C MET A 143 -16.91 -10.61 10.51
#